data_AF-A0A6G7ZJN3-F1
#
_entry.id   AF-A0A6G7ZJN3-F1
#
_cell.length_a   1.000
_cell.length_b   1.000
_cell.length_c   1.000
_cell.angle_alpha   90.00
_cell.angle_beta   90.00
_cell.angle_gamma   90.00
#
_symmetry.space_group_name_H-M   'P 1'
#
loop_
_entity.id
_entity.type
_entity.pdbx_description
1 polymer ?
#
loop_
_entity_poly.entity_id
_entity_poly.type
_entity_poly.pdbx_seq_one_letter_code
_entity_poly.pdbx_strand_id
1 'polypeptide(L)'
;MPPPTFVSDELARLTVVLREFCPPEAIVTFEYDGRLKLHIDVREVQDVARLEAVLPSLCGGIFHDTQRGLSAHHSFFHRISAAVAR
;
A
#
# COMPACT_ATOMS: atom_id res chain seq x y z
N MET A 1 -12.93 -22.18 -18.67
CA MET A 1 -12.70 -21.79 -17.26
C MET A 1 -12.18 -20.37 -17.28
N PRO A 2 -12.81 -19.39 -16.60
CA PRO A 2 -12.15 -18.11 -16.39
C PRO A 2 -10.88 -18.35 -15.53
N PRO A 3 -9.80 -17.58 -15.75
CA PRO A 3 -8.58 -17.72 -14.97
C PRO A 3 -8.86 -17.48 -13.47
N PRO A 4 -8.07 -18.06 -12.56
CA PRO A 4 -8.30 -17.92 -11.12
C PRO A 4 -8.19 -16.45 -10.68
N THR A 5 -9.30 -15.84 -10.25
CA THR A 5 -9.39 -14.42 -9.86
C THR A 5 -9.04 -14.14 -8.41
N PHE A 6 -8.86 -15.17 -7.58
CA PHE A 6 -8.74 -15.03 -6.12
C PHE A 6 -7.69 -14.00 -5.66
N VAL A 7 -6.53 -13.95 -6.32
CA VAL A 7 -5.47 -12.99 -6.00
C VAL A 7 -5.90 -11.57 -6.36
N SER A 8 -6.42 -11.37 -7.57
CA SER A 8 -6.92 -10.08 -8.03
C SER A 8 -8.07 -9.56 -7.16
N ASP A 9 -8.97 -10.46 -6.74
CA ASP A 9 -10.11 -10.13 -5.88
C ASP A 9 -9.65 -9.71 -4.48
N GLU A 10 -8.63 -10.36 -3.94
CA GLU A 10 -8.03 -10.00 -2.65
C GLU A 10 -7.31 -8.65 -2.72
N LEU A 11 -6.46 -8.44 -3.73
CA LEU A 11 -5.78 -7.16 -3.94
C LEU A 11 -6.79 -6.02 -4.14
N ALA A 12 -7.92 -6.28 -4.82
CA ALA A 12 -8.99 -5.31 -4.97
C ALA A 12 -9.62 -4.96 -3.61
N ARG A 13 -9.92 -5.95 -2.76
CA ARG A 13 -10.44 -5.72 -1.39
C ARG A 13 -9.46 -4.90 -0.55
N LEU A 14 -8.18 -5.27 -0.54
CA LEU A 14 -7.16 -4.53 0.18
C LEU A 14 -7.04 -3.09 -0.33
N THR A 15 -7.12 -2.89 -1.65
CA THR A 15 -7.10 -1.55 -2.25
C THR A 15 -8.28 -0.70 -1.78
N VAL A 16 -9.50 -1.26 -1.71
CA VAL A 16 -10.68 -0.55 -1.19
C VAL A 16 -10.46 -0.10 0.24
N VAL A 17 -10.00 -1.00 1.13
CA VAL A 17 -9.72 -0.63 2.52
C VAL A 17 -8.65 0.46 2.60
N LEU A 18 -7.53 0.30 1.90
CA LEU A 18 -6.44 1.29 1.92
C LEU A 18 -6.91 2.67 1.42
N ARG A 19 -7.82 2.71 0.44
CA ARG A 19 -8.37 3.97 -0.10
C ARG A 19 -9.17 4.76 0.92
N GLU A 20 -9.78 4.14 1.93
CA GLU A 20 -10.46 4.84 3.01
C GLU A 20 -9.50 5.63 3.91
N PHE A 21 -8.23 5.20 3.98
CA PHE A 21 -7.21 5.83 4.80
C PHE A 21 -6.25 6.70 3.99
N CYS A 22 -6.24 6.61 2.67
CA CYS A 22 -5.36 7.39 1.81
C CYS A 22 -5.99 8.72 1.38
N PRO A 23 -5.18 9.76 1.11
CA PRO A 23 -5.69 10.94 0.40
C PRO A 23 -6.16 10.57 -1.02
N PRO A 24 -7.10 11.33 -1.62
CA PRO A 24 -7.72 10.99 -2.90
C PRO A 24 -6.72 10.76 -4.04
N GLU A 25 -5.66 11.57 -4.09
CA GLU A 25 -4.61 11.55 -5.09
C GLU A 25 -3.53 10.50 -4.85
N ALA A 26 -3.63 9.72 -3.76
CA ALA A 26 -2.66 8.68 -3.48
C ALA A 26 -2.64 7.61 -4.58
N ILE A 27 -1.47 7.06 -4.84
CA ILE A 27 -1.30 5.94 -5.77
C ILE A 27 -0.95 4.71 -4.93
N VAL A 28 -1.87 3.74 -4.91
CA VAL A 28 -1.70 2.46 -4.22
C VAL A 28 -1.25 1.42 -5.24
N THR A 29 -0.14 0.74 -4.98
CA THR A 29 0.44 -0.26 -5.87
C THR A 29 0.88 -1.47 -5.07
N PHE A 30 0.65 -2.66 -5.62
CA PHE A 30 1.18 -3.91 -5.08
C PHE A 30 2.25 -4.44 -6.03
N GLU A 31 3.39 -4.81 -5.48
CA GLU A 31 4.52 -5.38 -6.22
C GLU A 31 4.87 -6.75 -5.63
N TYR A 32 5.12 -7.72 -6.50
CA TYR A 32 5.55 -9.06 -6.08
C TYR A 32 6.95 -9.35 -6.63
N ASP A 33 7.90 -9.47 -5.71
CA ASP A 33 9.30 -9.83 -5.99
C ASP A 33 9.76 -10.84 -4.92
N GLY A 34 9.21 -12.06 -5.00
CA GLY A 34 9.38 -13.12 -4.00
C GLY A 34 8.61 -12.90 -2.69
N ARG A 35 8.15 -11.67 -2.41
CA ARG A 35 7.21 -11.30 -1.35
C ARG A 35 6.28 -10.21 -1.87
N LEU A 36 5.05 -10.18 -1.38
CA LEU A 36 4.08 -9.13 -1.70
C LEU A 36 4.42 -7.86 -0.91
N LYS A 37 4.61 -6.77 -1.63
CA LYS A 37 4.89 -5.44 -1.09
C LYS A 37 3.78 -4.50 -1.48
N LEU A 38 3.38 -3.65 -0.53
CA LEU A 38 2.51 -2.52 -0.74
C LEU A 38 3.37 -1.26 -0.89
N HIS A 39 3.05 -0.43 -1.86
CA HIS A 39 3.56 0.92 -2.02
C HIS A 39 2.39 1.90 -2.07
N ILE A 40 2.46 2.97 -1.27
CA ILE A 40 1.53 4.08 -1.31
C ILE A 40 2.34 5.35 -1.54
N ASP A 41 2.08 6.00 -2.67
CA ASP A 41 2.66 7.30 -3.00
C ASP A 41 1.67 8.40 -2.66
N VAL A 42 2.11 9.37 -1.86
CA VAL A 42 1.33 10.55 -1.44
C VAL A 42 2.09 11.85 -1.71
N ARG A 43 1.39 12.97 -1.85
CA ARG A 43 2.04 14.27 -2.10
C ARG A 43 2.60 14.91 -0.85
N GLU A 44 1.92 14.76 0.29
CA GLU A 44 2.27 15.46 1.52
C GLU A 44 3.02 14.54 2.49
N VAL A 45 4.11 15.05 3.08
CA VAL A 45 4.90 14.31 4.08
C VAL A 45 4.07 13.94 5.31
N GLN A 46 3.10 14.77 5.69
CA GLN A 46 2.22 14.51 6.83
C GLN A 46 1.36 13.25 6.63
N ASP A 47 0.94 12.97 5.38
CA ASP A 47 0.18 11.77 5.06
C ASP A 47 1.05 10.51 5.17
N VAL A 48 2.35 10.60 4.89
CA VAL A 48 3.29 9.48 5.10
C VAL A 48 3.33 9.10 6.58
N ALA A 49 3.48 10.08 7.47
CA ALA A 49 3.54 9.84 8.91
C ALA A 49 2.23 9.27 9.44
N ARG A 50 1.08 9.77 8.94
CA ARG A 50 -0.24 9.24 9.30
C ARG A 50 -0.43 7.80 8.84
N LEU A 51 -0.08 7.50 7.59
CA LEU A 51 -0.19 6.15 7.02
C LEU A 51 0.74 5.17 7.74
N GLU A 52 1.95 5.57 8.11
CA GLU A 52 2.88 4.72 8.85
C GLU A 52 2.32 4.30 10.22
N ALA A 53 1.61 5.20 10.91
CA ALA A 53 0.99 4.90 12.19
C ALA A 53 -0.22 3.95 12.05
N VAL A 54 -0.99 4.07 10.96
CA VAL A 54 -2.26 3.33 10.79
C VAL A 54 -2.05 1.97 10.11
N LEU A 55 -1.16 1.87 9.12
CA LEU A 55 -0.98 0.66 8.30
C LEU A 55 -0.84 -0.64 9.12
N PRO A 56 0.01 -0.71 10.19
CA PRO A 56 0.16 -1.93 10.98
C PRO A 56 -1.10 -2.37 11.74
N SER A 57 -2.12 -1.51 11.85
CA SER A 57 -3.39 -1.84 12.49
C SER A 57 -4.47 -2.30 11.50
N LEU A 58 -4.27 -2.07 10.19
CA LEU A 58 -5.26 -2.38 9.17
C LEU A 58 -5.28 -3.87 8.85
N CYS A 59 -6.46 -4.36 8.43
CA CYS A 59 -6.65 -5.72 7.92
C CYS A 59 -6.12 -6.82 8.87
N GLY A 60 -6.19 -6.61 10.19
CA GLY A 60 -5.67 -7.56 11.18
C GLY A 60 -4.14 -7.56 11.33
N GLY A 61 -3.46 -6.51 10.88
CA GLY A 61 -2.02 -6.33 11.03
C GLY A 61 -1.17 -7.05 9.98
N ILE A 62 -1.73 -7.27 8.78
CA ILE A 62 -0.99 -7.90 7.67
C ILE A 62 0.11 -7.01 7.10
N PHE A 63 -0.01 -5.68 7.24
CA PHE A 63 1.00 -4.74 6.77
C PHE A 63 2.08 -4.55 7.84
N HIS A 64 3.32 -4.89 7.52
CA HIS A 64 4.44 -4.83 8.45
C HIS A 64 5.71 -4.33 7.76
N ASP A 65 6.78 -4.13 8.53
CA ASP A 65 8.06 -3.59 8.06
C ASP A 65 7.89 -2.29 7.25
N THR A 66 7.10 -1.35 7.78
CA THR A 66 6.81 -0.08 7.11
C THR A 66 8.08 0.75 6.93
N GLN A 67 8.30 1.24 5.72
CA GLN A 67 9.46 2.05 5.36
C GLN A 67 9.04 3.30 4.59
N ARG A 68 9.61 4.45 4.95
CA ARG A 68 9.47 5.70 4.20
C ARG A 68 10.55 5.78 3.13
N GLY A 69 10.20 6.33 1.97
CA GLY A 69 11.12 6.51 0.86
C GLY A 69 10.65 7.58 -0.13
N LEU A 70 11.39 7.70 -1.22
CA LEU A 70 10.99 8.53 -2.37
C LEU A 70 10.31 7.64 -3.41
N SER A 71 9.29 8.15 -4.08
CA SER A 71 8.71 7.43 -5.22
C SER A 71 9.69 7.46 -6.39
N ALA A 72 10.09 6.29 -6.88
CA ALA A 72 11.07 6.18 -7.97
C ALA A 72 10.55 6.75 -9.31
N HIS A 73 9.23 6.80 -9.50
CA HIS A 73 8.60 7.24 -10.75
C HIS A 73 7.86 8.58 -10.64
N HIS A 74 7.79 9.16 -9.44
CA HIS A 74 7.06 10.40 -9.18
C HIS A 74 7.88 11.34 -8.29
N SER A 75 8.70 12.20 -8.90
CA SER A 75 9.67 13.08 -8.21
C SER A 75 9.09 14.05 -7.18
N PHE A 76 7.76 14.16 -7.07
CA PHE A 76 7.04 15.00 -6.11
C PHE A 76 6.19 14.21 -5.12
N PHE A 77 6.30 12.88 -5.11
CA PHE A 77 5.58 12.03 -4.19
C PHE A 77 6.53 11.39 -3.19
N HIS A 78 6.06 11.31 -1.96
CA HIS A 78 6.66 10.53 -0.92
C HIS A 78 6.05 9.14 -0.92
N ARG A 79 6.87 8.13 -0.69
CA ARG A 79 6.44 6.74 -0.68
C ARG A 79 6.46 6.19 0.73
N ILE A 80 5.40 5.49 1.10
CA ILE A 80 5.45 4.49 2.17
C ILE A 80 5.34 3.10 1.57
N SER A 81 6.18 2.20 2.05
CA SER A 81 6.21 0.80 1.64
C SER A 81 5.94 -0.10 2.83
N ALA A 82 5.29 -1.24 2.62
CA ALA A 82 5.09 -2.25 3.65
C ALA A 82 5.15 -3.65 3.04
N ALA A 83 5.62 -4.64 3.79
CA ALA A 83 5.44 -6.04 3.47
C ALA A 83 4.00 -6.47 3.81
N VAL A 84 3.43 -7.37 3.00
CA VAL A 84 2.10 -7.94 3.22
C VAL A 84 2.26 -9.38 3.70
N ALA A 85 1.71 -9.69 4.86
CA ALA A 85 1.72 -11.04 5.42
C ALA A 85 0.87 -11.98 4.55
N ARG A 86 1.32 -13.24 4.45
CA ARG A 86 0.64 -14.32 3.73
C ARG A 86 -0.64 -14.75 4.43
#